data_AF-A0A4Y2U433-F1
#
_entry.id   AF-A0A4Y2U433-F1
#
_cell.length_a   1.000
_cell.length_b   1.000
_cell.length_c   1.000
_cell.angle_alpha   90.00
_cell.angle_beta   90.00
_cell.angle_gamma   90.00
#
_symmetry.space_group_name_H-M   'P 1'
#
loop_
_entity.id
_entity.type
_entity.pdbx_description
1 polymer ?
#
loop_
_entity_poly.entity_id
_entity_poly.type
_entity_poly.pdbx_seq_one_letter_code
_entity_poly.pdbx_strand_id
1 'polypeptide(L)'
;MAYRATPLENGFSPSELLMGRRINTTLPVTTTQLQPYSVNKKVLEAKEERRIEGQKTNYDKHHGIRNLDELDPGQNVWITDRRKEPKAPDFHPEPEPEDDSDVTGYQHSPADADPGCPPLMSSPQSPKTYPEKASFSTEASPDPYVTRSGRTVQPPERLDL
;
A
#
# COMPACT_ATOMS: atom_id res chain seq x y z
N MET A 1 0.15 -2.04 10.78
CA MET A 1 0.25 -3.11 9.76
C MET A 1 -1.05 -3.35 8.97
N ALA A 2 -2.24 -3.00 9.47
CA ALA A 2 -3.52 -3.36 8.84
C ALA A 2 -3.68 -2.92 7.37
N TYR A 3 -3.42 -1.64 7.06
CA TYR A 3 -3.69 -1.07 5.73
C TYR A 3 -3.08 -1.85 4.55
N ARG A 4 -1.88 -2.43 4.74
CA ARG A 4 -1.16 -3.15 3.67
C ARG A 4 -1.83 -4.46 3.26
N ALA A 5 -2.50 -5.14 4.20
CA ALA A 5 -3.11 -6.45 4.00
C ALA A 5 -4.65 -6.39 3.92
N THR A 6 -5.25 -5.22 4.16
CA THR A 6 -6.70 -5.01 4.05
C THR A 6 -7.08 -4.77 2.60
N PRO A 7 -8.03 -5.56 2.05
CA PRO A 7 -8.57 -5.30 0.72
C PRO A 7 -9.24 -3.93 0.64
N LEU A 8 -9.01 -3.22 -0.46
CA LEU A 8 -9.73 -2.00 -0.81
C LEU A 8 -11.10 -2.34 -1.41
N GLU A 9 -11.89 -1.33 -1.77
CA GLU A 9 -13.17 -1.53 -2.48
C GLU A 9 -12.99 -2.31 -3.79
N ASN A 10 -11.82 -2.23 -4.40
CA ASN A 10 -11.47 -2.98 -5.60
C ASN A 10 -11.31 -4.50 -5.34
N GLY A 11 -11.17 -4.93 -4.09
CA GLY A 11 -11.03 -6.34 -3.68
C GLY A 11 -9.60 -6.80 -3.46
N PHE A 12 -8.61 -5.93 -3.70
CA PHE A 12 -7.19 -6.22 -3.51
C PHE A 12 -6.60 -5.31 -2.45
N SER A 13 -5.66 -5.84 -1.68
CA SER A 13 -4.87 -5.05 -0.74
C SER A 13 -3.73 -4.31 -1.46
N PRO A 14 -3.22 -3.21 -0.88
CA PRO A 14 -2.09 -2.48 -1.47
C PRO A 14 -0.86 -3.37 -1.74
N SER A 15 -0.59 -4.34 -0.85
CA SER A 15 0.51 -5.27 -1.04
C SER A 15 0.27 -6.28 -2.16
N GLU A 16 -0.96 -6.73 -2.37
CA GLU A 16 -1.30 -7.61 -3.50
C GLU A 16 -1.14 -6.90 -4.84
N LEU A 17 -1.53 -5.63 -4.93
CA LEU A 17 -1.36 -4.84 -6.15
C LEU A 17 0.12 -4.58 -6.48
N LEU A 18 0.96 -4.40 -5.46
CA LEU A 18 2.38 -4.14 -5.62
C LEU A 18 3.20 -5.41 -5.92
N MET A 19 2.93 -6.50 -5.19
CA MET A 19 3.77 -7.71 -5.18
C MET A 19 3.11 -8.92 -5.83
N GLY A 20 1.85 -8.82 -6.26
CA GLY A 20 1.09 -9.94 -6.83
C GLY A 20 0.82 -11.07 -5.83
N ARG A 21 0.91 -10.83 -4.53
CA ARG A 21 0.73 -11.85 -3.49
C ARG A 21 0.30 -11.25 -2.15
N ARG A 22 -0.28 -12.06 -1.27
CA ARG A 22 -0.55 -11.65 0.11
C ARG A 22 0.74 -11.66 0.94
N ILE A 23 0.86 -10.71 1.87
CA ILE A 23 1.94 -10.68 2.85
C ILE A 23 1.63 -11.56 4.05
N ASN A 24 2.67 -12.08 4.69
CA ASN A 24 2.54 -12.76 5.97
C ASN A 24 2.08 -11.75 7.03
N THR A 25 0.93 -12.01 7.65
CA THR A 25 0.40 -11.24 8.77
C THR A 25 0.31 -12.12 10.01
N THR A 26 -0.03 -11.53 11.17
CA THR A 26 -0.23 -12.29 12.41
C THR A 26 -1.37 -13.29 12.31
N LEU A 27 -2.33 -13.06 11.41
CA LEU A 27 -3.43 -13.99 11.18
C LEU A 27 -2.97 -15.14 10.27
N PRO A 28 -3.35 -16.39 10.58
CA PRO A 28 -3.02 -17.52 9.74
C PRO A 28 -3.67 -17.36 8.36
N VAL A 29 -2.86 -17.54 7.32
CA VAL A 29 -3.27 -17.47 5.91
C VAL A 29 -2.77 -18.74 5.22
N THR A 30 -3.53 -19.23 4.24
CA THR A 30 -3.15 -20.43 3.48
C THR A 30 -1.89 -20.17 2.65
N THR A 31 -1.02 -21.18 2.56
CA THR A 31 0.26 -21.07 1.83
C THR A 31 0.08 -20.73 0.36
N THR A 32 -1.04 -21.14 -0.26
CA THR A 32 -1.40 -20.82 -1.64
C THR A 32 -1.56 -19.32 -1.87
N GLN A 33 -2.14 -18.58 -0.92
CA GLN A 33 -2.39 -17.14 -1.09
C GLN A 33 -1.12 -16.29 -0.88
N LEU A 34 -0.06 -16.89 -0.33
CA LEU A 34 1.26 -16.27 -0.19
C LEU A 34 2.09 -16.37 -1.48
N GLN A 35 1.69 -17.24 -2.42
CA GLN A 35 2.35 -17.39 -3.71
C GLN A 35 1.96 -16.25 -4.66
N PRO A 36 2.89 -15.79 -5.51
CA PRO A 36 2.58 -14.82 -6.55
C PRO A 36 1.52 -15.32 -7.54
N TYR A 37 0.58 -14.45 -7.88
CA TYR A 37 -0.42 -14.65 -8.92
C TYR A 37 -0.57 -13.39 -9.77
N SER A 38 -1.03 -13.55 -11.01
CA SER A 38 -1.31 -12.42 -11.90
C SER A 38 -2.68 -11.82 -11.59
N VAL A 39 -2.72 -10.51 -11.38
CA VAL A 39 -3.97 -9.76 -11.23
C VAL A 39 -4.51 -9.40 -12.62
N ASN A 40 -5.81 -9.60 -12.83
CA ASN A 40 -6.50 -9.17 -14.05
C ASN A 40 -6.61 -7.64 -14.12
N LYS A 41 -5.59 -6.99 -14.70
CA LYS A 41 -5.47 -5.53 -14.76
C LYS A 41 -6.70 -4.83 -15.36
N LYS A 42 -7.22 -5.34 -16.48
CA LYS A 42 -8.40 -4.74 -17.15
C LYS A 42 -9.64 -4.67 -16.24
N VAL A 43 -9.88 -5.72 -15.46
CA VAL A 43 -11.03 -5.77 -14.54
C VAL A 43 -10.82 -4.84 -13.36
N LEU A 44 -9.58 -4.78 -12.85
CA LEU A 44 -9.19 -3.88 -11.78
C LEU A 44 -9.34 -2.41 -12.19
N GLU A 45 -8.80 -2.04 -13.34
CA GLU A 45 -8.85 -0.69 -13.91
C GLU A 45 -10.31 -0.25 -14.11
N ALA A 46 -11.15 -1.07 -14.73
CA ALA A 46 -12.57 -0.76 -14.92
C ALA A 46 -13.33 -0.55 -13.60
N LYS A 47 -12.97 -1.29 -12.55
CA LYS A 47 -13.57 -1.13 -11.22
C LYS A 47 -13.12 0.16 -10.53
N GLU A 48 -11.86 0.53 -10.71
CA GLU A 48 -11.28 1.74 -10.14
C GLU A 48 -11.77 3.00 -10.89
N GLU A 49 -11.83 2.96 -12.21
CA GLU A 49 -12.43 4.02 -13.03
C GLU A 49 -13.86 4.34 -12.59
N ARG A 50 -14.70 3.31 -12.40
CA ARG A 50 -16.06 3.49 -11.88
C ARG A 50 -16.09 4.12 -10.49
N ARG A 51 -15.15 3.76 -9.61
CA ARG A 51 -15.06 4.34 -8.26
C ARG A 51 -14.64 5.81 -8.33
N ILE A 52 -13.65 6.14 -9.15
CA ILE A 52 -13.18 7.52 -9.37
C ILE A 52 -14.29 8.39 -9.97
N GLU A 53 -14.99 7.89 -10.98
CA GLU A 53 -16.12 8.58 -11.60
C GLU A 53 -17.27 8.78 -10.60
N GLY A 54 -17.60 7.77 -9.80
CA GLY A 54 -18.58 7.88 -8.72
C GLY A 54 -18.19 8.94 -7.68
N GLN A 55 -16.92 8.99 -7.27
CA GLN A 55 -16.42 10.01 -6.36
C GLN A 55 -16.49 11.41 -6.97
N LYS A 56 -16.06 11.56 -8.23
CA LYS A 56 -16.14 12.81 -8.97
C LYS A 56 -17.58 13.31 -9.05
N THR A 57 -18.50 12.49 -9.54
CA THR A 57 -19.91 12.88 -9.70
C THR A 57 -20.56 13.24 -8.36
N ASN A 58 -20.24 12.53 -7.27
CA ASN A 58 -20.75 12.87 -5.95
C ASN A 58 -20.19 14.22 -5.45
N TYR A 59 -18.89 14.44 -5.64
CA TYR A 59 -18.24 15.70 -5.31
C TYR A 59 -18.81 16.87 -6.11
N ASP A 60 -18.95 16.71 -7.42
CA ASP A 60 -19.49 17.71 -8.34
C ASP A 60 -20.93 18.09 -7.98
N LYS A 61 -21.78 17.09 -7.66
CA LYS A 61 -23.15 17.31 -7.19
C LYS A 61 -23.19 18.06 -5.86
N HIS A 62 -22.37 17.66 -4.90
CA HIS A 62 -22.34 18.28 -3.58
C HIS A 62 -21.89 19.75 -3.63
N HIS A 63 -20.96 20.08 -4.54
CA HIS A 63 -20.42 21.43 -4.68
C HIS A 63 -21.11 22.26 -5.78
N GLY A 64 -22.12 21.70 -6.45
CA GLY A 64 -22.85 22.37 -7.53
C GLY A 64 -21.94 22.77 -8.69
N ILE A 65 -20.93 21.96 -9.01
CA ILE A 65 -20.00 22.20 -10.10
C ILE A 65 -20.77 22.22 -11.42
N ARG A 66 -20.54 23.26 -12.22
CA ARG A 66 -21.13 23.44 -13.55
C ARG A 66 -20.01 23.62 -14.56
N ASN A 67 -20.18 23.03 -15.74
CA ASN A 67 -19.30 23.33 -16.86
C ASN A 67 -19.57 24.77 -17.31
N LEU A 68 -18.51 25.56 -17.46
CA LEU A 68 -18.59 26.88 -18.08
C LEU A 68 -18.47 26.72 -19.60
N ASP A 69 -19.07 27.66 -20.32
CA ASP A 69 -18.95 27.73 -21.77
C ASP A 69 -17.51 28.07 -22.17
N GLU A 70 -17.07 27.53 -23.30
CA GLU A 70 -15.79 27.87 -23.90
C GLU A 70 -15.76 29.37 -24.26
N LEU A 71 -14.61 30.01 -24.06
CA LEU A 71 -14.45 31.42 -24.36
C LEU A 71 -14.10 31.61 -25.83
N ASP A 72 -14.78 32.53 -26.51
CA ASP A 72 -14.46 32.87 -27.88
C ASP A 72 -13.19 33.76 -27.97
N PRO A 73 -12.36 33.60 -29.03
CA PRO A 73 -11.22 34.48 -29.25
C PRO A 73 -11.68 35.93 -29.40
N GLY A 74 -11.16 36.81 -28.52
CA GLY A 74 -11.52 38.23 -28.47
C GLY A 74 -12.50 38.60 -27.34
N GLN A 75 -13.01 37.63 -26.58
CA GLN A 75 -13.87 37.88 -25.43
C GLN A 75 -13.07 38.47 -24.25
N ASN A 76 -13.50 39.63 -23.75
CA ASN A 76 -12.89 40.26 -22.58
C ASN A 76 -13.21 39.46 -21.31
N VAL A 77 -12.18 38.96 -20.65
CA VAL A 77 -12.27 38.27 -19.36
C VAL A 77 -11.64 39.10 -18.25
N TRP A 78 -12.29 39.14 -17.09
CA TRP A 78 -11.73 39.74 -15.89
C TRP A 78 -10.81 38.74 -15.20
N ILE A 79 -9.51 39.01 -15.22
CA ILE A 79 -8.50 38.20 -14.52
C ILE A 79 -8.30 38.81 -13.14
N THR A 80 -8.81 38.15 -12.10
CA THR A 80 -8.79 38.65 -10.73
C THR A 80 -7.49 38.37 -9.97
N ASP A 81 -6.47 37.82 -10.63
CA ASP A 81 -5.16 37.62 -10.02
C ASP A 81 -4.03 38.22 -10.86
N ARG A 82 -3.74 39.50 -10.58
CA ARG A 82 -2.47 40.14 -10.96
C ARG A 82 -1.89 40.86 -9.74
N ARG A 83 -1.44 40.09 -8.74
CA ARG A 83 -0.34 40.57 -7.88
C ARG A 83 1.01 40.19 -8.48
N LYS A 84 1.30 40.71 -9.69
CA LYS A 84 2.63 40.90 -10.31
C LYS A 84 2.48 41.11 -11.82
N GLU A 85 3.30 41.99 -12.40
CA GLU A 85 3.40 42.20 -13.83
C GLU A 85 4.26 41.10 -14.48
N PRO A 86 3.73 40.25 -15.38
CA PRO A 86 4.59 39.47 -16.26
C PRO A 86 5.00 40.32 -17.47
N LYS A 87 6.29 40.66 -17.55
CA LYS A 87 6.91 41.15 -18.77
C LYS A 87 6.97 40.00 -19.77
N ALA A 88 6.38 40.17 -20.96
CA ALA A 88 6.37 39.14 -21.98
C ALA A 88 7.81 38.76 -22.40
N PRO A 89 8.16 37.47 -22.53
CA PRO A 89 9.39 37.06 -23.18
C PRO A 89 9.25 37.25 -24.70
N ASP A 90 10.25 37.90 -25.30
CA ASP A 90 10.38 38.04 -26.75
C ASP A 90 10.59 36.64 -27.37
N PHE A 91 9.56 36.10 -28.02
CA PHE A 91 9.71 34.90 -28.83
C PHE A 91 10.37 35.29 -30.15
N HIS A 92 11.69 35.10 -30.23
CA HIS A 92 12.35 34.89 -31.52
C HIS A 92 12.30 33.40 -31.83
N PRO A 93 11.88 32.96 -33.03
CA PRO A 93 12.02 31.56 -33.41
C PRO A 93 13.52 31.25 -33.55
N GLU A 94 14.01 30.35 -32.71
CA GLU A 94 15.32 29.72 -32.88
C GLU A 94 15.16 28.60 -33.92
N PRO A 95 15.96 28.57 -34.99
CA PRO A 95 15.84 27.54 -36.02
C PRO A 95 16.26 26.17 -35.44
N GLU A 96 15.39 25.17 -35.59
CA GLU A 96 15.67 23.80 -35.17
C GLU A 96 16.84 23.21 -35.99
N PRO A 97 17.82 22.53 -35.36
CA PRO A 97 18.72 21.66 -36.08
C PRO A 97 18.00 20.36 -36.45
N GLU A 98 17.95 20.07 -37.74
CA GLU A 98 17.70 18.72 -38.24
C GLU A 98 18.87 17.83 -37.78
N ASP A 99 18.59 16.76 -37.05
CA ASP A 99 19.58 15.70 -36.80
C ASP A 99 18.99 14.32 -37.13
N ASP A 100 19.59 13.77 -38.18
CA ASP A 100 19.51 12.42 -38.70
C ASP A 100 19.95 11.36 -37.66
N SER A 101 19.35 10.19 -37.83
CA SER A 101 19.92 8.85 -37.61
C SER A 101 20.38 8.40 -36.21
N ASP A 102 19.70 7.38 -35.69
CA ASP A 102 20.19 5.98 -35.66
C ASP A 102 19.78 5.18 -34.42
N VAL A 103 19.22 4.01 -34.72
CA VAL A 103 18.90 2.92 -33.80
C VAL A 103 20.18 2.40 -33.14
N THR A 104 20.30 2.47 -31.81
CA THR A 104 21.24 1.63 -31.07
C THR A 104 20.60 1.11 -29.79
N GLY A 105 20.64 -0.21 -29.64
CA GLY A 105 19.89 -0.99 -28.67
C GLY A 105 20.38 -0.82 -27.23
N TYR A 106 19.42 -0.91 -26.30
CA TYR A 106 19.69 -1.09 -24.89
C TYR A 106 20.26 -2.51 -24.66
N GLN A 107 21.56 -2.60 -24.45
CA GLN A 107 22.21 -3.80 -23.94
C GLN A 107 22.00 -3.88 -22.43
N HIS A 108 21.36 -4.95 -21.97
CA HIS A 108 21.44 -5.38 -20.58
C HIS A 108 22.79 -6.06 -20.34
N SER A 109 23.52 -5.67 -19.30
CA SER A 109 24.64 -6.46 -18.78
C SER A 109 24.42 -6.78 -17.30
N PRO A 110 24.36 -8.06 -16.90
CA PRO A 110 24.43 -8.47 -15.50
C PRO A 110 25.90 -8.66 -15.12
N ALA A 111 26.35 -8.05 -14.03
CA ALA A 111 27.66 -8.35 -13.45
C ALA A 111 27.46 -9.20 -12.20
N ASP A 112 27.71 -10.50 -12.32
CA ASP A 112 27.89 -11.43 -11.20
C ASP A 112 29.35 -11.43 -10.71
N ALA A 113 29.48 -11.43 -9.39
CA ALA A 113 30.51 -12.03 -8.50
C ALA A 113 32.03 -11.74 -8.66
N ASP A 114 32.68 -11.41 -7.52
CA ASP A 114 33.99 -11.96 -7.13
C ASP A 114 34.23 -11.82 -5.58
N PRO A 115 35.13 -12.57 -4.90
CA PRO A 115 34.81 -13.41 -3.75
C PRO A 115 35.76 -13.15 -2.57
N GLY A 116 35.30 -12.56 -1.48
CA GLY A 116 36.23 -12.24 -0.40
C GLY A 116 35.57 -11.89 0.91
N CYS A 117 35.04 -12.90 1.60
CA CYS A 117 34.69 -12.74 3.00
C CYS A 117 35.95 -12.69 3.86
N PRO A 118 36.04 -11.76 4.82
CA PRO A 118 36.58 -12.09 6.14
C PRO A 118 35.48 -12.06 7.23
N PRO A 119 35.69 -12.75 8.37
CA PRO A 119 34.61 -13.24 9.22
C PRO A 119 34.25 -12.33 10.41
N LEU A 120 32.98 -12.50 10.82
CA LEU A 120 32.42 -12.44 12.17
C LEU A 120 32.95 -11.35 13.12
N MET A 121 32.14 -10.30 13.33
CA MET A 121 32.09 -9.60 14.60
C MET A 121 30.71 -9.84 15.24
N SER A 122 30.73 -10.72 16.24
CA SER A 122 29.62 -10.98 17.15
C SER A 122 29.36 -9.74 18.00
N SER A 123 28.13 -9.23 18.00
CA SER A 123 27.71 -8.20 18.94
C SER A 123 27.21 -8.88 20.22
N PRO A 124 27.65 -8.45 21.42
CA PRO A 124 27.44 -9.19 22.65
C PRO A 124 25.95 -9.25 23.02
N GLN A 125 25.41 -10.46 22.96
CA GLN A 125 24.14 -10.81 23.59
C GLN A 125 24.28 -10.66 25.10
N SER A 126 23.73 -9.59 25.65
CA SER A 126 23.45 -9.55 27.09
C SER A 126 22.26 -10.47 27.36
N PRO A 127 22.38 -11.53 28.16
CA PRO A 127 21.21 -12.30 28.59
C PRO A 127 20.37 -11.40 29.49
N LYS A 128 19.16 -11.03 29.04
CA LYS A 128 18.15 -10.54 29.99
C LYS A 128 17.63 -11.74 30.76
N THR A 129 18.18 -11.94 31.96
CA THR A 129 17.58 -12.77 33.00
C THR A 129 16.25 -12.13 33.39
N TYR A 130 15.15 -12.75 32.97
CA TYR A 130 13.84 -12.46 33.55
C TYR A 130 13.72 -13.32 34.80
N PRO A 131 13.30 -12.77 35.96
CA PRO A 131 13.00 -13.61 37.11
C PRO A 131 11.87 -14.56 36.73
N GLU A 132 12.14 -15.85 36.89
CA GLU A 132 11.17 -16.94 36.88
C GLU A 132 10.03 -16.56 37.81
N LYS A 133 8.87 -16.25 37.22
CA LYS A 133 7.67 -15.98 38.00
C LYS A 133 7.09 -17.33 38.36
N ALA A 134 7.19 -17.61 39.65
CA ALA A 134 6.71 -18.79 40.34
C ALA A 134 5.50 -19.42 39.67
N SER A 135 5.65 -20.71 39.36
CA SER A 135 4.59 -21.68 39.20
C SER A 135 3.57 -21.47 40.31
N PHE A 136 2.41 -20.90 39.98
CA PHE A 136 1.28 -20.96 40.90
C PHE A 136 0.72 -22.37 40.80
N SER A 137 1.13 -23.24 41.72
CA SER A 137 0.47 -24.52 41.95
C SER A 137 -0.97 -24.23 42.35
N THR A 138 -1.90 -24.32 41.40
CA THR A 138 -3.32 -24.34 41.74
C THR A 138 -3.61 -25.72 42.32
N GLU A 139 -3.57 -25.78 43.65
CA GLU A 139 -4.20 -26.83 44.42
C GLU A 139 -5.64 -26.99 43.92
N ALA A 140 -6.01 -28.23 43.58
CA ALA A 140 -7.32 -28.55 43.04
C ALA A 140 -8.39 -28.31 44.13
N SER A 141 -8.90 -27.07 44.19
CA SER A 141 -10.11 -26.76 44.90
C SER A 141 -11.28 -27.44 44.15
N PRO A 142 -12.17 -28.16 44.86
CA PRO A 142 -13.30 -28.85 44.24
C PRO A 142 -14.38 -27.90 43.69
N ASP A 143 -14.26 -26.59 43.94
CA ASP A 143 -15.28 -25.63 43.57
C ASP A 143 -15.08 -25.10 42.14
N PRO A 144 -16.13 -25.15 41.28
CA PRO A 144 -16.05 -24.66 39.92
C PRO A 144 -15.84 -23.14 39.92
N TYR A 145 -14.86 -22.67 39.14
CA TYR A 145 -14.61 -21.24 38.98
C TYR A 145 -15.81 -20.56 38.29
N VAL A 146 -16.42 -19.59 38.98
CA VAL A 146 -17.60 -18.85 38.49
C VAL A 146 -17.19 -17.43 38.08
N THR A 147 -17.65 -16.97 36.93
CA THR A 147 -17.44 -15.59 36.47
C THR A 147 -18.27 -14.61 37.31
N ARG A 148 -17.91 -13.33 37.25
CA ARG A 148 -18.68 -12.23 37.88
C ARG A 148 -20.16 -12.17 37.44
N SER A 149 -20.54 -12.78 36.31
CA SER A 149 -21.93 -12.87 35.83
C SER A 149 -22.64 -14.16 36.25
N GLY A 150 -22.02 -15.00 37.10
CA GLY A 150 -22.61 -16.24 37.60
C GLY A 150 -22.44 -17.44 36.65
N ARG A 151 -21.61 -17.37 35.62
CA ARG A 151 -21.37 -18.50 34.71
C ARG A 151 -20.23 -19.37 35.22
N THR A 152 -20.44 -20.67 35.30
CA THR A 152 -19.37 -21.65 35.57
C THR A 152 -18.45 -21.75 34.37
N VAL A 153 -17.15 -21.57 34.57
CA VAL A 153 -16.14 -21.72 33.53
C VAL A 153 -15.76 -23.19 33.41
N GLN A 154 -16.02 -23.79 32.24
CA GLN A 154 -15.53 -25.13 31.92
C GLN A 154 -14.18 -25.03 31.19
N PRO A 155 -13.12 -25.65 31.71
CA PRO A 155 -11.84 -25.71 31.01
C PRO A 155 -11.97 -26.57 29.73
N PRO A 156 -11.24 -26.23 28.66
CA PRO A 156 -11.27 -27.03 27.43
C PRO A 156 -10.66 -28.41 27.64
N GLU A 157 -11.30 -29.43 27.08
CA GLU A 157 -10.80 -30.81 27.05
C GLU A 157 -9.56 -30.87 26.14
N ARG A 158 -8.46 -31.44 26.66
CA ARG A 158 -7.25 -31.60 25.86
C ARG A 158 -7.42 -32.82 24.96
N LEU A 159 -7.14 -32.63 23.67
CA LEU A 159 -7.09 -33.71 22.71
C LEU A 159 -5.76 -34.45 22.90
N ASP A 160 -5.82 -35.69 23.39
CA ASP A 160 -4.66 -36.58 23.44
C ASP A 160 -4.47 -37.21 22.05
N LEU A 161 -3.36 -36.89 21.40
CA LEU A 161 -2.92 -37.44 20.11
C LEU A 161 -1.88 -38.54 20.31
#